data_AF-A0A0R1WS74-F1
#
_entry.id   AF-A0A0R1WS74-F1
#
_cell.length_a   1.000
_cell.length_b   1.000
_cell.length_c   1.000
_cell.angle_alpha   90.00
_cell.angle_beta   90.00
_cell.angle_gamma   90.00
#
_symmetry.space_group_name_H-M   'P 1'
#
loop_
_entity.id
_entity.type
_entity.pdbx_description
1 polymer ?
#
loop_
_entity_poly.entity_id
_entity_poly.type
_entity_poly.pdbx_seq_one_letter_code
_entity_poly.pdbx_strand_id
1 'polypeptide(L)'
;MLALIGILLICLWLFITTLKFFKVSDFSEIKYVHLLFGEKIWYKTNRNIILAVGLVLLICFGQIEIIYYSLIASVLCAMGLFLNLFLCRKGSMKLNILCSFICLILGIGFSYLLALLN
;
A
#
# COMPACT_ATOMS: atom_id res chain seq x y z
N MET A 1 7.45 8.24 20.99
CA MET A 1 8.37 8.58 19.89
C MET A 1 8.56 7.45 18.88
N LEU A 2 8.83 6.21 19.30
CA LEU A 2 9.08 5.09 18.36
C LEU A 2 7.87 4.75 17.45
N ALA A 3 6.63 4.83 17.97
CA ALA A 3 5.43 4.66 17.16
C ALA A 3 5.32 5.70 16.02
N LEU A 4 5.67 6.97 16.30
CA LEU A 4 5.69 8.04 15.29
C LEU A 4 6.72 7.74 14.19
N ILE A 5 7.89 7.20 14.55
CA ILE A 5 8.90 6.74 13.58
C ILE A 5 8.33 5.59 12.74
N GLY A 6 7.61 4.65 13.35
CA GLY A 6 6.92 3.58 12.63
C GLY A 6 5.92 4.10 11.60
N ILE A 7 5.07 5.07 11.99
CA ILE A 7 4.12 5.74 11.08
C ILE A 7 4.87 6.43 9.93
N LEU A 8 5.92 7.20 10.24
CA LEU A 8 6.75 7.88 9.23
C LEU A 8 7.34 6.90 8.21
N LEU A 9 7.83 5.73 8.67
CA LEU A 9 8.34 4.69 7.79
C LEU A 9 7.25 4.08 6.90
N ILE A 10 6.05 3.85 7.42
CA ILE A 10 4.91 3.40 6.60
C ILE A 10 4.51 4.46 5.58
N CYS A 11 4.44 5.73 5.96
CA CYS A 11 4.16 6.84 5.05
C CYS A 11 5.23 6.95 3.95
N LEU A 12 6.51 6.82 4.31
CA LEU A 12 7.62 6.81 3.36
C LEU A 12 7.51 5.62 2.40
N TRP A 13 7.16 4.43 2.92
CA TRP A 13 6.92 3.25 2.11
C TRP A 13 5.77 3.44 1.12
N LEU A 14 4.65 4.00 1.56
CA LEU A 14 3.51 4.34 0.71
C LEU A 14 3.91 5.34 -0.36
N PHE A 15 4.61 6.42 0.01
CA PHE A 15 5.09 7.45 -0.92
C PHE A 15 5.99 6.87 -2.02
N ILE A 16 6.98 6.06 -1.63
CA ILE A 16 7.90 5.38 -2.56
C ILE A 16 7.12 4.46 -3.52
N THR A 17 6.11 3.75 -3.01
CA THR A 17 5.25 2.85 -3.81
C THR A 17 4.42 3.65 -4.82
N THR A 18 3.78 4.72 -4.38
CA THR A 18 2.95 5.61 -5.22
C THR A 18 3.76 6.25 -6.33
N LEU A 19 4.92 6.82 -6.02
CA LEU A 19 5.81 7.44 -7.02
C LEU A 19 6.17 6.48 -8.16
N LYS A 20 6.36 5.21 -7.84
CA LYS A 20 6.67 4.19 -8.84
C LYS A 20 5.46 3.86 -9.71
N PHE A 21 4.26 3.75 -9.14
CA PHE A 21 3.05 3.57 -9.92
C PHE A 21 2.83 4.71 -10.93
N PHE A 22 3.10 5.96 -10.53
CA PHE A 22 3.04 7.10 -11.45
C PHE A 22 4.05 6.99 -12.59
N LYS A 23 5.32 6.65 -12.30
CA LYS A 23 6.36 6.47 -13.34
C LYS A 23 6.09 5.30 -14.29
N VAL A 24 5.54 4.19 -13.79
CA VAL A 24 5.26 3.02 -14.63
C VAL A 24 4.06 3.28 -15.56
N SER A 25 3.27 4.31 -15.26
CA SER A 25 2.17 4.68 -16.13
C SER A 25 2.66 5.04 -17.56
N ASP A 26 3.91 5.38 -17.79
CA ASP A 26 4.38 5.75 -19.13
C ASP A 26 4.59 4.57 -20.09
N PHE A 27 4.49 3.31 -19.62
CA PHE A 27 4.74 2.11 -20.43
C PHE A 27 3.45 1.36 -20.79
N SER A 28 3.33 0.95 -22.07
CA SER A 28 2.14 0.29 -22.63
C SER A 28 1.94 -1.16 -22.14
N GLU A 29 3.02 -1.87 -21.81
CA GLU A 29 2.98 -3.25 -21.29
C GLU A 29 3.32 -3.28 -19.79
N ILE A 30 2.29 -3.27 -18.96
CA ILE A 30 2.45 -3.38 -17.51
C ILE A 30 2.52 -4.84 -17.07
N LYS A 31 3.68 -5.23 -16.53
CA LYS A 31 3.83 -6.44 -15.72
C LYS A 31 3.55 -6.11 -14.26
N TYR A 32 2.37 -6.50 -13.77
CA TYR A 32 1.94 -6.29 -12.37
C TYR A 32 2.96 -6.75 -11.32
N VAL A 33 3.66 -7.84 -11.61
CA VAL A 33 4.74 -8.36 -10.74
C VAL A 33 5.85 -7.33 -10.58
N HIS A 34 6.29 -6.69 -11.67
CA HIS A 34 7.32 -5.65 -11.62
C HIS A 34 6.81 -4.37 -10.97
N LEU A 35 5.52 -4.08 -11.10
CA LEU A 35 4.89 -2.88 -10.54
C LEU A 35 4.77 -2.99 -9.01
N LEU A 36 4.26 -4.13 -8.53
CA LEU A 36 4.11 -4.43 -7.10
C LEU A 36 5.43 -4.74 -6.39
N PHE A 37 6.35 -5.43 -7.06
CA PHE A 37 7.57 -5.94 -6.41
C PHE A 37 8.87 -5.26 -6.86
N GLY A 38 8.89 -4.47 -7.93
CA GLY A 38 10.13 -3.90 -8.46
C GLY A 38 10.85 -4.83 -9.43
N GLU A 39 11.56 -4.23 -10.39
CA GLU A 39 12.48 -4.94 -11.30
C GLU A 39 13.85 -5.15 -10.65
N LYS A 40 14.36 -4.11 -9.97
CA LYS A 40 15.65 -4.18 -9.29
C LYS A 40 15.49 -4.75 -7.89
N ILE A 41 16.21 -5.84 -7.62
CA ILE A 41 16.24 -6.55 -6.34
C ILE A 41 16.53 -5.56 -5.19
N TRP A 42 17.50 -4.66 -5.35
CA TRP A 42 17.87 -3.71 -4.31
C TRP A 42 16.72 -2.76 -3.90
N TYR A 43 15.95 -2.26 -4.87
CA TYR A 43 14.78 -1.42 -4.60
C TYR A 43 13.66 -2.20 -3.88
N LYS A 44 13.43 -3.46 -4.29
CA LYS A 44 12.48 -4.37 -3.64
C LYS A 44 12.86 -4.61 -2.18
N THR A 45 14.13 -4.89 -1.93
CA THR A 45 14.67 -5.20 -0.61
C THR A 45 14.58 -3.99 0.31
N ASN A 46 15.05 -2.81 -0.09
CA ASN A 46 15.03 -1.62 0.77
C ASN A 46 13.61 -1.17 1.08
N ARG A 47 12.73 -1.14 0.08
CA ARG A 47 11.32 -0.78 0.27
C ARG A 47 10.64 -1.74 1.25
N ASN A 48 10.84 -3.05 1.09
CA ASN A 48 10.23 -4.04 1.98
C ASN A 48 10.84 -4.01 3.40
N ILE A 49 12.14 -3.67 3.54
CA ILE A 49 12.77 -3.44 4.84
C ILE A 49 12.13 -2.25 5.55
N ILE A 50 11.91 -1.13 4.85
CA ILE A 50 11.24 0.06 5.42
C ILE A 50 9.86 -0.33 5.96
N LEU A 51 9.08 -1.10 5.20
CA LEU A 51 7.78 -1.61 5.65
C LEU A 51 7.91 -2.50 6.87
N ALA A 52 8.83 -3.48 6.86
CA ALA A 52 9.02 -4.42 7.95
C ALA A 52 9.41 -3.70 9.24
N VAL A 53 10.38 -2.78 9.18
CA VAL A 53 10.79 -1.98 10.34
C VAL A 53 9.65 -1.09 10.82
N GLY A 54 8.93 -0.43 9.91
CA GLY A 54 7.77 0.39 10.25
C GLY A 54 6.68 -0.40 10.96
N LEU A 55 6.34 -1.60 10.47
CA LEU A 55 5.36 -2.49 11.07
C LEU A 55 5.80 -3.01 12.44
N VAL A 56 7.06 -3.43 12.60
CA VAL A 56 7.58 -3.89 13.89
C VAL A 56 7.50 -2.77 14.93
N LEU A 57 7.90 -1.55 14.58
CA LEU A 57 7.81 -0.42 15.49
C LEU A 57 6.36 -0.08 15.86
N LEU A 58 5.43 -0.20 14.92
CA LEU A 58 4.00 0.01 15.18
C LEU A 58 3.37 -1.09 16.02
N ILE A 59 3.73 -2.36 15.80
CA ILE A 59 3.21 -3.49 16.59
C ILE A 59 3.76 -3.46 18.01
N CYS A 60 5.06 -3.16 18.20
CA CYS A 60 5.68 -3.18 19.52
C CYS A 60 5.38 -1.94 20.36
N PHE A 61 5.17 -0.78 19.73
CA PHE A 61 5.09 0.51 20.45
C PHE A 61 3.86 1.35 20.11
N GLY A 62 3.06 0.96 19.11
CA GLY A 62 1.86 1.67 18.69
C GLY A 62 0.60 1.19 19.42
N GLN A 63 -0.40 2.06 19.50
CA GLN A 63 -1.74 1.67 19.90
C GLN A 63 -2.41 0.88 18.77
N ILE A 64 -3.26 -0.08 19.13
CA ILE A 64 -3.97 -0.95 18.18
C ILE A 64 -4.74 -0.12 17.14
N GLU A 65 -5.42 0.95 17.56
CA GLU A 65 -6.13 1.87 16.68
C GLU A 65 -5.24 2.45 15.58
N ILE A 66 -4.02 2.88 15.92
CA ILE A 66 -3.06 3.47 14.98
C ILE A 66 -2.65 2.45 13.92
N ILE A 67 -2.51 1.18 14.31
CA ILE A 67 -2.20 0.10 13.36
C ILE A 67 -3.35 -0.05 12.37
N TYR A 68 -4.60 -0.10 12.82
CA TYR A 68 -5.77 -0.18 11.94
C TYR A 68 -5.91 1.04 11.03
N TYR A 69 -5.73 2.27 11.54
CA TYR A 69 -5.72 3.47 10.71
C TYR A 69 -4.63 3.41 9.62
N SER A 70 -3.44 2.92 9.95
CA SER A 70 -2.34 2.77 9.00
C SER A 70 -2.67 1.74 7.90
N LEU A 71 -3.33 0.63 8.27
CA LEU A 71 -3.79 -0.39 7.32
C LEU A 71 -4.89 0.16 6.41
N ILE A 72 -5.89 0.85 6.95
CA ILE A 72 -6.96 1.49 6.17
C ILE A 72 -6.36 2.48 5.16
N ALA A 73 -5.46 3.35 5.60
CA ALA A 73 -4.77 4.31 4.73
C ALA A 73 -3.99 3.63 3.60
N SER A 74 -3.29 2.52 3.91
CA SER A 74 -2.53 1.77 2.91
C SER A 74 -3.43 1.13 1.84
N VAL A 75 -4.58 0.61 2.25
CA VAL A 75 -5.56 -0.03 1.37
C VAL A 75 -6.26 1.00 0.49
N LEU A 76 -6.65 2.15 1.04
CA LEU A 76 -7.22 3.25 0.25
C LEU A 76 -6.23 3.80 -0.78
N CYS A 77 -4.95 3.92 -0.40
CA CYS A 77 -3.89 4.34 -1.32
C CYS A 77 -3.74 3.33 -2.47
N ALA A 78 -3.67 2.03 -2.16
CA ALA A 78 -3.62 0.97 -3.17
C ALA A 78 -4.86 0.98 -4.09
N MET A 79 -6.06 1.17 -3.53
CA MET A 79 -7.29 1.28 -4.30
C MET A 79 -7.22 2.43 -5.31
N GLY A 80 -6.78 3.62 -4.85
CA GLY A 80 -6.60 4.79 -5.71
C GLY A 80 -5.59 4.55 -6.84
N LEU A 81 -4.50 3.84 -6.57
CA LEU A 81 -3.51 3.46 -7.58
C LEU A 81 -4.09 2.52 -8.65
N PHE A 82 -4.84 1.48 -8.25
CA PHE A 82 -5.48 0.57 -9.20
C PHE A 82 -6.61 1.23 -10.00
N LEU A 83 -7.39 2.12 -9.37
CA LEU A 83 -8.40 2.92 -10.06
C LEU A 83 -7.76 3.86 -11.08
N ASN A 84 -6.64 4.50 -10.74
CA ASN A 84 -5.92 5.36 -11.68
C ASN A 84 -5.41 4.56 -12.88
N LEU A 85 -4.85 3.36 -12.66
CA LEU A 85 -4.44 2.47 -13.75
C LEU A 85 -5.62 2.05 -14.63
N PHE A 86 -6.79 1.79 -14.05
CA PHE A 86 -8.02 1.51 -14.79
C PHE A 86 -8.47 2.71 -15.63
N LEU A 87 -8.54 3.90 -15.06
CA LEU A 87 -8.96 5.13 -15.75
C LEU A 87 -8.01 5.48 -16.90
N CYS A 88 -6.70 5.31 -16.71
CA CYS A 88 -5.71 5.50 -17.77
C CYS A 88 -5.66 4.34 -18.79
N ARG A 89 -6.48 3.29 -18.65
CA ARG A 89 -6.49 2.08 -19.50
C ARG A 89 -5.13 1.39 -19.59
N LYS A 90 -4.37 1.40 -18.50
CA LYS A 90 -3.00 0.87 -18.43
C LYS A 90 -3.00 -0.52 -17.77
N GLY A 91 -2.37 -1.49 -18.43
CA GLY A 91 -2.36 -2.89 -18.01
C GLY A 91 -3.69 -3.62 -18.25
N SER A 92 -3.93 -4.69 -17.50
CA SER A 92 -5.17 -5.48 -17.57
C SER A 92 -6.30 -4.80 -16.78
N MET A 93 -7.29 -4.27 -17.49
CA MET A 93 -8.47 -3.65 -16.86
C MET A 93 -9.17 -4.58 -15.87
N LYS A 94 -9.29 -5.88 -16.21
CA LYS A 94 -9.90 -6.89 -15.34
C LYS A 94 -9.16 -7.03 -14.01
N LEU A 95 -7.82 -7.07 -14.06
CA LEU A 95 -6.99 -7.16 -12.85
C LEU A 95 -7.05 -5.88 -12.02
N ASN A 96 -7.05 -4.71 -12.66
CA ASN A 96 -7.16 -3.44 -11.94
C ASN A 96 -8.47 -3.35 -11.14
N ILE A 97 -9.61 -3.69 -11.77
CA ILE A 97 -10.92 -3.69 -11.10
C ILE A 97 -10.95 -4.72 -9.96
N LEU A 98 -10.45 -5.94 -10.20
CA LEU A 98 -10.40 -6.99 -9.18
C LEU A 98 -9.57 -6.53 -7.97
N CYS A 99 -8.38 -5.97 -8.20
CA CYS A 99 -7.53 -5.45 -7.13
C CYS A 99 -8.18 -4.29 -6.37
N SER A 100 -8.85 -3.36 -7.06
CA SER A 100 -9.62 -2.28 -6.41
C SER A 100 -10.75 -2.84 -5.54
N PHE A 101 -11.45 -3.87 -6.00
CA PHE A 101 -12.53 -4.51 -5.24
C PHE A 101 -12.01 -5.24 -3.99
N ILE A 102 -10.89 -5.95 -4.12
CA ILE A 102 -10.20 -6.57 -2.97
C ILE A 102 -9.78 -5.50 -1.95
N CYS A 103 -9.23 -4.37 -2.42
CA CYS A 103 -8.91 -3.25 -1.53
C CYS A 103 -10.16 -2.73 -0.81
N LEU A 104 -11.28 -2.58 -1.52
CA LEU A 104 -12.53 -2.12 -0.90
C LEU A 104 -13.00 -3.07 0.21
N ILE A 105 -12.98 -4.39 -0.02
CA ILE A 105 -13.32 -5.40 0.99
C ILE A 105 -12.39 -5.31 2.21
N LEU A 106 -11.07 -5.24 1.98
CA LEU A 106 -10.10 -5.13 3.06
C LEU A 106 -10.27 -3.84 3.87
N GLY A 107 -10.56 -2.72 3.20
CA GLY A 107 -10.82 -1.44 3.84
C GLY A 107 -12.02 -1.51 4.76
N ILE A 108 -13.14 -2.05 4.28
CA ILE A 108 -14.35 -2.27 5.09
C ILE A 108 -14.05 -3.20 6.27
N GLY A 109 -13.33 -4.30 6.03
CA GLY A 109 -12.95 -5.26 7.08
C GLY A 109 -12.12 -4.61 8.20
N PHE A 110 -11.11 -3.81 7.85
CA PHE A 110 -10.30 -3.09 8.83
C PHE A 110 -11.10 -2.01 9.57
N SER A 111 -11.96 -1.27 8.88
CA SER A 111 -12.84 -0.28 9.53
C SER A 111 -13.83 -0.92 10.49
N TYR A 112 -14.40 -2.08 10.14
CA TYR A 112 -15.30 -2.83 11.01
C TYR A 112 -14.58 -3.35 12.26
N LEU A 113 -13.37 -3.91 12.10
CA LEU A 113 -12.56 -4.36 13.23
C LEU A 113 -12.18 -3.22 14.16
N LEU A 114 -11.81 -2.06 13.62
CA LEU A 114 -11.53 -0.86 14.40
C LEU A 114 -12.76 -0.41 15.21
N ALA A 115 -13.95 -0.40 14.58
CA ALA A 115 -15.19 -0.03 15.25
C ALA A 115 -15.60 -1.00 16.37
N LEU A 116 -15.15 -2.26 16.32
CA LEU A 116 -15.40 -3.27 17.35
C LEU A 116 -14.41 -3.18 18.53
N LEU A 117 -13.25 -2.56 18.30
CA LEU A 117 -12.20 -2.37 19.30
C LEU A 117 -12.36 -1.07 20.11
N ASN A 118 -13.17 -0.12 19.62
CA ASN A 118 -13.53 1.12 20.29
C ASN A 118 -14.86 1.01 21.03
#